data_AF-A0A1I7THQ7-F1
#
_entry.id   AF-A0A1I7THQ7-F1
#
_cell.length_a   1.000
_cell.length_b   1.000
_cell.length_c   1.000
_cell.angle_alpha   90.00
_cell.angle_beta   90.00
_cell.angle_gamma   90.00
#
_symmetry.space_group_name_H-M   'P 1'
#
loop_
_entity.id
_entity.type
_entity.pdbx_description
1 polymer ?
#
loop_
_entity_poly.entity_id
_entity_poly.type
_entity_poly.pdbx_seq_one_letter_code
_entity_poly.pdbx_strand_id
1 'polypeptide(L)'
;MSSPFNLFRLPQLAYIDIINKMSLNDQFLTSLCSRKAYFIIKNLCRKPKGIILDVRYHNVVILKVEGSDERLVIGQLDMSNEPAERIKINGQSVNGLYANHLQALGTFWEEPTVGSMNVIENLSNLFDTNVEFMLIECDSGTRLMNWVQRRQKTLKEVHISSKDGVFQTEDLKTIIMNCKAETIKIEARYSEPFVIPNLRMKCQVFECLIGTWISLHNLMTMDCIEINIREKPFTCTEMNMFINYWLNGGSPRLKTLQVVFNDYKEHELIEGIFVRWNSKEKVYVSAHGTVFQFHEYFEVRRSDGVMAAFDFNFNTRFFRFANVPAGGPRSRQKNPFTVFSCKSEPASAATSTNKANREELAGLIPAFPEIYPDFLQSPVWNRRNALKEELERQDMLERRMNIDIPEFYVGSIVAVTSSDKNLGSKDHRFVGICIRREKEGLLHQFTLRNTIENIGVEVMYDLYNPTIKKIETLKLEKRLDNDLGYLVDALPEYSTFDFHMEPQAHPAGTPIPVNEVKVKLKNPPWTRRWEISSCRGIEDTWTQATPWFKRKLHKTLVNDYEKYDLIADYRTSSTREHEAFVQSQMQKFERERHAAGLTRRRILKSAASYK
;
A
#
# COMPACT_ATOMS: atom_id res chain seq x y z
N MET A 1 14.81 23.65 -10.75
CA MET A 1 13.57 22.84 -10.56
C MET A 1 13.94 21.40 -10.85
N SER A 2 13.89 20.50 -9.87
CA SER A 2 14.20 19.08 -10.09
C SER A 2 13.22 18.49 -11.11
N SER A 3 13.72 17.77 -12.12
CA SER A 3 12.87 17.07 -13.08
C SER A 3 11.84 16.20 -12.34
N PRO A 4 10.54 16.28 -12.66
CA PRO A 4 9.55 15.45 -12.00
C PRO A 4 9.84 13.97 -12.28
N PHE A 5 9.90 13.16 -11.23
CA PHE A 5 10.10 11.72 -11.31
C PHE A 5 9.01 11.11 -12.20
N ASN A 6 9.39 10.53 -13.35
CA ASN A 6 8.47 10.16 -14.42
C ASN A 6 7.39 9.15 -13.98
N LEU A 7 7.68 8.34 -12.94
CA LEU A 7 6.71 7.42 -12.34
C LEU A 7 5.41 8.13 -11.92
N PHE A 8 5.51 9.34 -11.36
CA PHE A 8 4.34 10.10 -10.88
C PHE A 8 3.60 10.86 -11.99
N ARG A 9 3.99 10.68 -13.25
CA ARG A 9 3.23 11.14 -14.42
C ARG A 9 2.27 10.08 -14.95
N LEU A 10 2.40 8.83 -14.49
CA LEU A 10 1.47 7.76 -14.85
C LEU A 10 0.11 7.94 -14.14
N PRO A 11 -0.97 7.34 -14.67
CA PRO A 11 -2.24 7.22 -13.96
C PRO A 11 -2.06 6.58 -12.57
N GLN A 12 -2.98 6.87 -11.65
CA GLN A 12 -2.81 6.50 -10.25
C GLN A 12 -2.70 4.99 -10.05
N LEU A 13 -3.57 4.21 -10.69
CA LEU A 13 -3.49 2.75 -10.58
C LEU A 13 -2.16 2.19 -11.12
N ALA A 14 -1.66 2.80 -12.20
CA ALA A 14 -0.43 2.34 -12.85
C ALA A 14 0.79 2.45 -11.93
N TYR A 15 1.04 3.61 -11.32
CA TYR A 15 2.19 3.73 -10.42
C TYR A 15 1.96 3.02 -9.09
N ILE A 16 0.71 2.84 -8.63
CA ILE A 16 0.43 2.00 -7.45
C ILE A 16 0.87 0.56 -7.70
N ASP A 17 0.53 -0.01 -8.86
CA ASP A 17 0.92 -1.37 -9.22
C ASP A 17 2.43 -1.52 -9.39
N ILE A 18 3.11 -0.51 -9.94
CA ILE A 18 4.57 -0.50 -10.03
C ILE A 18 5.18 -0.45 -8.62
N ILE A 19 4.74 0.47 -7.77
CA ILE A 19 5.24 0.62 -6.39
C ILE A 19 5.01 -0.66 -5.58
N ASN A 20 3.86 -1.33 -5.74
CA ASN A 20 3.58 -2.60 -5.07
C ASN A 20 4.42 -3.78 -5.56
N LYS A 21 5.06 -3.65 -6.74
CA LYS A 21 6.01 -4.63 -7.29
C LYS A 21 7.47 -4.27 -7.03
N MET A 22 7.74 -3.05 -6.55
CA MET A 22 9.07 -2.62 -6.16
C MET A 22 9.55 -3.39 -4.92
N SER A 23 10.85 -3.64 -4.84
CA SER A 23 11.45 -4.19 -3.62
C SER A 23 11.38 -3.20 -2.45
N LEU A 24 11.55 -3.67 -1.21
CA LEU A 24 11.69 -2.84 -0.01
C LEU A 24 12.80 -1.79 -0.19
N ASN A 25 13.91 -2.18 -0.82
CA ASN A 25 15.01 -1.27 -1.14
C ASN A 25 14.55 -0.16 -2.08
N ASP A 26 13.89 -0.52 -3.18
CA ASP A 26 13.41 0.45 -4.17
C ASP A 26 12.34 1.38 -3.59
N GLN A 27 11.42 0.84 -2.78
CA GLN A 27 10.39 1.62 -2.09
C GLN A 27 11.05 2.60 -1.10
N PHE A 28 12.02 2.14 -0.31
CA PHE A 28 12.72 3.01 0.62
C PHE A 28 13.51 4.10 -0.11
N LEU A 29 14.32 3.76 -1.11
CA LEU A 29 15.11 4.72 -1.88
C LEU A 29 14.20 5.74 -2.60
N THR A 30 13.10 5.29 -3.21
CA THR A 30 12.13 6.18 -3.85
C THR A 30 11.50 7.15 -2.84
N SER A 31 11.29 6.70 -1.60
CA SER A 31 10.76 7.56 -0.52
C SER A 31 11.71 8.71 -0.16
N LEU A 32 13.03 8.52 -0.31
CA LEU A 32 14.04 9.54 -0.05
C LEU A 32 14.10 10.63 -1.13
N CYS A 33 13.57 10.37 -2.34
CA CYS A 33 13.66 11.29 -3.46
C CYS A 33 12.86 12.59 -3.28
N SER A 34 11.72 12.55 -2.58
CA SER A 34 10.92 13.76 -2.27
C SER A 34 9.87 13.52 -1.19
N ARG A 35 9.39 14.61 -0.57
CA ARG A 35 8.23 14.54 0.36
C ARG A 35 7.00 13.92 -0.31
N LYS A 36 6.73 14.24 -1.58
CA LYS A 36 5.60 13.67 -2.33
C LYS A 36 5.75 12.16 -2.50
N ALA A 37 6.95 11.69 -2.86
CA ALA A 37 7.25 10.27 -3.00
C ALA A 37 7.08 9.52 -1.68
N TYR A 38 7.59 10.09 -0.59
CA TYR A 38 7.39 9.55 0.77
C TYR A 38 5.91 9.36 1.11
N PHE A 39 5.07 10.38 0.89
CA PHE A 39 3.63 10.29 1.16
C PHE A 39 2.92 9.28 0.26
N ILE A 40 3.32 9.18 -1.01
CA ILE A 40 2.75 8.20 -1.95
C ILE A 40 3.07 6.78 -1.48
N ILE A 41 4.32 6.48 -1.17
CA ILE A 41 4.75 5.14 -0.74
C ILE A 41 4.08 4.79 0.59
N LYS A 42 4.13 5.69 1.56
CA LYS A 42 3.49 5.50 2.87
C LYS A 42 1.99 5.17 2.78
N ASN A 43 1.25 5.85 1.91
CA ASN A 43 -0.22 5.75 1.88
C ASN A 43 -0.75 4.76 0.84
N LEU A 44 0.00 4.49 -0.22
CA LEU A 44 -0.46 3.70 -1.36
C LEU A 44 0.24 2.35 -1.51
N CYS A 45 1.39 2.11 -0.85
CA CYS A 45 1.94 0.76 -0.78
C CYS A 45 0.97 -0.16 -0.04
N ARG A 46 0.71 -1.33 -0.65
CA ARG A 46 0.15 -2.47 0.08
C ARG A 46 1.13 -2.83 1.17
N LYS A 47 0.73 -2.67 2.43
CA LYS A 47 1.52 -3.07 3.60
C LYS A 47 1.84 -4.57 3.49
N PRO A 48 3.10 -4.95 3.21
CA PRO A 48 3.48 -6.35 3.14
C PRO A 48 3.23 -6.98 4.51
N LYS A 49 2.55 -8.12 4.55
CA LYS A 49 2.39 -8.88 5.79
C LYS A 49 3.74 -9.48 6.16
N GLY A 50 4.13 -9.40 7.44
CA GLY A 50 5.37 -9.99 7.93
C GLY A 50 6.63 -9.16 7.67
N ILE A 51 6.53 -7.82 7.58
CA ILE A 51 7.74 -6.97 7.67
C ILE A 51 8.26 -7.02 9.09
N ILE A 52 9.53 -7.40 9.24
CA ILE A 52 10.23 -7.46 10.51
C ILE A 52 11.34 -6.40 10.49
N LEU A 53 11.36 -5.57 11.54
CA LEU A 53 12.42 -4.61 11.78
C LEU A 53 13.37 -5.17 12.85
N ASP A 54 14.59 -5.46 12.43
CA ASP A 54 15.68 -5.94 13.26
C ASP A 54 16.66 -4.79 13.53
N VAL A 55 17.12 -4.69 14.77
CA VAL A 55 18.21 -3.79 15.15
C VAL A 55 19.39 -4.64 15.58
N ARG A 56 20.56 -4.39 14.99
CA ARG A 56 21.80 -5.06 15.36
C ARG A 56 22.80 -4.03 15.86
N TYR A 57 23.31 -4.28 17.05
CA TYR A 57 24.24 -3.40 17.74
C TYR A 57 23.61 -2.02 17.96
N HIS A 58 24.44 -0.98 17.97
CA HIS A 58 23.98 0.40 18.11
C HIS A 58 23.90 1.16 16.77
N ASN A 59 24.27 0.52 15.66
CA ASN A 59 24.56 1.19 14.39
C ASN A 59 24.03 0.50 13.12
N VAL A 60 23.33 -0.64 13.22
CA VAL A 60 22.75 -1.35 12.06
C VAL A 60 21.26 -1.59 12.27
N VAL A 61 20.47 -1.20 11.28
CA VAL A 61 19.03 -1.42 11.21
C VAL A 61 18.72 -2.22 9.95
N ILE A 62 17.97 -3.31 10.09
CA ILE A 62 17.64 -4.22 8.99
C ILE A 62 16.12 -4.36 8.90
N LEU A 63 15.57 -4.10 7.73
CA LEU A 63 14.17 -4.38 7.41
C LEU A 63 14.14 -5.64 6.53
N LYS A 64 13.34 -6.63 6.88
CA LYS A 64 13.23 -7.89 6.11
C LYS A 64 11.77 -8.36 6.02
N VAL A 65 11.47 -9.19 5.03
CA VAL A 65 10.15 -9.81 4.87
C VAL A 65 10.19 -11.27 5.33
N GLU A 66 9.27 -11.66 6.20
CA GLU A 66 9.15 -13.03 6.69
C GLU A 66 8.91 -14.02 5.53
N GLY A 67 9.74 -15.06 5.45
CA GLY A 67 9.66 -16.08 4.40
C GLY A 67 10.21 -15.65 3.03
N SER A 68 10.93 -14.53 2.96
CA SER A 68 11.61 -14.02 1.75
C SER A 68 13.08 -13.71 2.04
N ASP A 69 13.92 -13.75 0.99
CA ASP A 69 15.32 -13.31 1.06
C ASP A 69 15.48 -11.78 0.94
N GLU A 70 14.36 -11.07 0.75
CA GLU A 70 14.33 -9.63 0.60
C GLU A 70 14.66 -8.90 1.91
N ARG A 71 15.70 -8.06 1.87
CA ARG A 71 16.14 -7.23 3.00
C ARG A 71 16.70 -5.88 2.56
N LEU A 72 16.53 -4.90 3.44
CA LEU A 72 17.15 -3.58 3.38
C LEU A 72 18.04 -3.43 4.60
N VAL A 73 19.35 -3.27 4.38
CA VAL A 73 20.31 -3.05 5.46
C VAL A 73 20.72 -1.58 5.48
N ILE A 74 20.60 -0.94 6.63
CA ILE A 74 21.04 0.45 6.82
C ILE A 74 22.02 0.47 7.98
N GLY A 75 23.26 0.89 7.72
CA GLY A 75 24.33 0.88 8.71
C GLY A 75 25.03 2.22 8.84
N GLN A 76 25.82 2.38 9.90
CA GLN A 76 26.77 3.49 10.00
C GLN A 76 27.84 3.36 8.91
N LEU A 77 28.05 4.44 8.17
CA LEU A 77 29.16 4.56 7.23
C LEU A 77 30.38 5.11 7.97
N ASP A 78 31.52 4.41 7.90
CA ASP A 78 32.80 4.97 8.31
C ASP A 78 33.25 6.03 7.30
N MET A 79 33.87 7.11 7.77
CA MET A 79 34.41 8.19 6.94
C MET A 79 35.53 7.65 6.03
N SER A 80 35.13 7.02 4.93
CA SER A 80 35.99 6.66 3.82
C SER A 80 35.89 7.74 2.75
N ASN A 81 36.94 7.88 1.94
CA ASN A 81 37.05 8.88 0.86
C ASN A 81 36.07 8.63 -0.32
N GLU A 82 35.01 7.84 -0.13
CA GLU A 82 34.04 7.57 -1.18
C GLU A 82 33.06 8.73 -1.36
N PRO A 83 32.62 9.01 -2.60
CA PRO A 83 31.68 10.08 -2.87
C PRO A 83 30.31 9.74 -2.27
N ALA A 84 30.01 10.33 -1.10
CA ALA A 84 28.71 10.21 -0.45
C ALA A 84 27.73 11.28 -0.93
N GLU A 85 26.47 10.91 -1.10
CA GLU A 85 25.39 11.83 -1.48
C GLU A 85 24.67 12.36 -0.24
N ARG A 86 24.14 13.60 -0.31
CA ARG A 86 23.26 14.10 0.76
C ARG A 86 21.86 13.55 0.60
N ILE A 87 21.45 12.70 1.54
CA ILE A 87 20.09 12.15 1.64
C ILE A 87 19.37 12.77 2.85
N LYS A 88 18.03 12.71 2.84
CA LYS A 88 17.21 13.18 3.97
C LYS A 88 16.50 12.02 4.66
N ILE A 89 16.86 11.74 5.90
CA ILE A 89 16.23 10.71 6.74
C ILE A 89 15.56 11.41 7.91
N ASN A 90 14.26 11.17 8.12
CA ASN A 90 13.47 11.81 9.19
C ASN A 90 13.60 13.35 9.24
N GLY A 91 13.78 13.98 8.06
CA GLY A 91 13.97 15.43 7.94
C GLY A 91 15.41 15.92 8.17
N GLN A 92 16.31 15.09 8.67
CA GLN A 92 17.73 15.40 8.86
C GLN A 92 18.53 15.08 7.59
N SER A 93 19.43 15.98 7.21
CA SER A 93 20.28 15.80 6.02
C SER A 93 21.58 15.11 6.44
N VAL A 94 21.86 13.95 5.87
CA VAL A 94 23.03 13.13 6.20
C VAL A 94 23.71 12.65 4.93
N ASN A 95 25.00 12.32 5.05
CA ASN A 95 25.74 11.71 3.95
C ASN A 95 25.37 10.23 3.90
N GLY A 96 24.99 9.75 2.71
CA GLY A 96 24.61 8.37 2.47
C GLY A 96 25.31 7.81 1.24
N LEU A 97 25.61 6.52 1.29
CA LEU A 97 26.20 5.77 0.18
C LEU A 97 25.44 4.46 0.04
N TYR A 98 24.84 4.23 -1.13
CA TYR A 98 24.12 3.00 -1.41
C TYR A 98 25.02 2.01 -2.17
N ALA A 99 25.30 0.87 -1.55
CA ALA A 99 26.09 -0.20 -2.13
C ALA A 99 25.17 -1.25 -2.78
N ASN A 100 24.99 -1.17 -4.10
CA ASN A 100 24.12 -2.08 -4.86
C ASN A 100 24.41 -3.57 -4.62
N HIS A 101 25.69 -3.95 -4.55
CA HIS A 101 26.13 -5.33 -4.40
C HIS A 101 25.85 -5.92 -3.01
N LEU A 102 25.71 -5.07 -1.98
CA LEU A 102 25.38 -5.48 -0.61
C LEU A 102 23.91 -5.26 -0.28
N GLN A 103 23.15 -4.59 -1.15
CA GLN A 103 21.80 -4.09 -0.87
C GLN A 103 21.76 -3.32 0.47
N ALA A 104 22.78 -2.49 0.67
CA ALA A 104 23.01 -1.81 1.93
C ALA A 104 23.18 -0.30 1.72
N LEU A 105 22.53 0.48 2.56
CA LEU A 105 22.73 1.92 2.65
C LEU A 105 23.62 2.24 3.84
N GLY A 106 24.84 2.72 3.58
CA GLY A 106 25.66 3.36 4.61
C GLY A 106 25.17 4.77 4.85
N THR A 107 25.00 5.17 6.10
CA THR A 107 24.65 6.54 6.50
C THR A 107 25.62 7.04 7.55
N PHE A 108 26.14 8.25 7.36
CA PHE A 108 27.07 8.85 8.32
C PHE A 108 26.31 9.72 9.33
N TRP A 109 26.51 9.38 10.60
CA TRP A 109 26.01 10.14 11.75
C TRP A 109 27.16 10.43 12.71
N GLU A 110 27.17 11.63 13.30
CA GLU A 110 28.16 12.00 14.32
C GLU A 110 28.06 11.08 15.55
N GLU A 111 26.83 10.72 15.95
CA GLU A 111 26.56 9.70 16.95
C GLU A 111 25.78 8.54 16.30
N PRO A 112 26.36 7.32 16.14
CA PRO A 112 25.71 6.21 15.45
C PRO A 112 24.38 5.78 16.08
N THR A 113 24.29 5.86 17.41
CA THR A 113 23.06 5.58 18.17
C THR A 113 21.91 6.52 17.76
N VAL A 114 22.20 7.82 17.56
CA VAL A 114 21.20 8.80 17.08
C VAL A 114 20.81 8.52 15.63
N GLY A 115 21.76 8.05 14.82
CA GLY A 115 21.48 7.59 13.47
C GLY A 115 20.49 6.43 13.43
N SER A 116 20.76 5.38 14.20
CA SER A 116 19.85 4.23 14.35
C SER A 116 18.45 4.66 14.80
N MET A 117 18.33 5.59 15.77
CA MET A 117 17.03 6.10 16.22
C MET A 117 16.25 6.78 15.08
N ASN A 118 16.89 7.64 14.28
CA ASN A 118 16.26 8.31 13.15
C ASN A 118 15.87 7.35 12.02
N VAL A 119 16.71 6.35 11.76
CA VAL A 119 16.44 5.31 10.76
C VAL A 119 15.25 4.44 11.21
N ILE A 120 15.25 3.97 12.46
CA ILE A 120 14.13 3.20 13.04
C ILE A 120 12.85 4.01 12.95
N GLU A 121 12.86 5.30 13.32
CA GLU A 121 11.67 6.14 13.26
C GLU A 121 11.14 6.31 11.83
N ASN A 122 12.04 6.56 10.86
CA ASN A 122 11.65 6.70 9.46
C ASN A 122 11.03 5.41 8.91
N LEU A 123 11.71 4.26 9.09
CA LEU A 123 11.24 2.96 8.62
C LEU A 123 9.92 2.54 9.29
N SER A 124 9.83 2.73 10.60
CA SER A 124 8.60 2.44 11.35
C SER A 124 7.42 3.26 10.82
N ASN A 125 7.66 4.54 10.51
CA ASN A 125 6.62 5.44 10.01
C ASN A 125 6.25 5.20 8.54
N LEU A 126 7.19 4.72 7.73
CA LEU A 126 7.01 4.45 6.29
C LEU A 126 6.29 3.11 6.07
N PHE A 127 6.69 2.07 6.80
CA PHE A 127 6.19 0.69 6.63
C PHE A 127 5.20 0.23 7.69
N ASP A 128 4.90 1.07 8.71
CA ASP A 128 3.99 0.75 9.81
C ASP A 128 4.39 -0.53 10.57
N THR A 129 5.67 -0.58 10.96
CA THR A 129 6.28 -1.72 11.67
C THR A 129 6.94 -1.27 12.98
N ASN A 130 7.13 -2.22 13.89
CA ASN A 130 7.82 -2.05 15.17
C ASN A 130 9.09 -2.92 15.19
N VAL A 131 10.03 -2.60 16.08
CA VAL A 131 11.23 -3.41 16.26
C VAL A 131 10.85 -4.74 16.89
N GLU A 132 11.08 -5.86 16.21
CA GLU A 132 10.80 -7.18 16.78
C GLU A 132 12.03 -7.78 17.46
N PHE A 133 13.19 -7.64 16.81
CA PHE A 133 14.44 -8.26 17.23
C PHE A 133 15.51 -7.20 17.53
N MET A 134 16.25 -7.39 18.62
CA MET A 134 17.41 -6.56 18.95
C MET A 134 18.61 -7.42 19.37
N LEU A 135 19.74 -7.23 18.69
CA LEU A 135 21.05 -7.80 19.09
C LEU A 135 21.89 -6.71 19.75
N ILE A 136 22.36 -6.95 20.97
CA ILE A 136 23.15 -6.02 21.77
C ILE A 136 24.55 -6.61 21.98
N GLU A 137 25.59 -5.87 21.61
CA GLU A 137 27.00 -6.21 21.87
C GLU A 137 27.60 -5.33 22.98
N CYS A 138 28.81 -5.67 23.41
CA CYS A 138 29.46 -5.03 24.56
C CYS A 138 29.73 -3.53 24.39
N ASP A 139 29.82 -3.04 23.16
CA ASP A 139 30.02 -1.63 22.82
C ASP A 139 28.70 -0.87 22.55
N SER A 140 27.57 -1.57 22.53
CA SER A 140 26.28 -1.01 22.08
C SER A 140 25.64 -0.07 23.12
N GLY A 141 26.07 -0.16 24.38
CA GLY A 141 25.50 0.57 25.50
C GLY A 141 24.01 0.25 25.75
N THR A 142 23.36 1.05 26.60
CA THR A 142 21.96 0.82 27.02
C THR A 142 20.96 1.79 26.37
N ARG A 143 21.46 2.87 25.76
CA ARG A 143 20.66 4.02 25.32
C ARG A 143 19.63 3.64 24.25
N LEU A 144 20.03 2.87 23.24
CA LEU A 144 19.17 2.48 22.12
C LEU A 144 18.03 1.55 22.57
N MET A 145 18.34 0.49 23.33
CA MET A 145 17.34 -0.44 23.88
C MET A 145 16.31 0.31 24.72
N ASN A 146 16.77 1.18 25.64
CA ASN A 146 15.89 1.97 26.50
C ASN A 146 14.97 2.89 25.70
N TRP A 147 15.47 3.49 24.61
CA TRP A 147 14.66 4.32 23.71
C TRP A 147 13.61 3.49 22.96
N VAL A 148 13.99 2.33 22.39
CA VAL A 148 13.06 1.44 21.69
C VAL A 148 11.95 0.97 22.64
N GLN A 149 12.28 0.55 23.86
CA GLN A 149 11.28 0.11 24.86
C GLN A 149 10.38 1.25 25.38
N ARG A 150 10.75 2.53 25.20
CA ARG A 150 9.84 3.65 25.47
C ARG A 150 8.84 3.86 24.33
N ARG A 151 9.26 3.56 23.10
CA ARG A 151 8.43 3.66 21.89
C ARG A 151 7.42 2.52 21.78
N GLN A 152 7.78 1.31 22.24
CA GLN A 152 6.93 0.12 22.15
C GLN A 152 6.89 -0.68 23.46
N LYS A 153 5.77 -1.36 23.74
CA LYS A 153 5.52 -2.00 25.04
C LYS A 153 6.46 -3.16 25.35
N THR A 154 6.67 -4.07 24.40
CA THR A 154 7.46 -5.30 24.56
C THR A 154 8.18 -5.62 23.25
N LEU A 155 9.43 -6.05 23.35
CA LEU A 155 10.18 -6.64 22.24
C LEU A 155 9.81 -8.12 22.08
N LYS A 156 9.89 -8.66 20.87
CA LYS A 156 9.65 -10.09 20.64
C LYS A 156 10.88 -10.89 21.07
N GLU A 157 12.06 -10.46 20.64
CA GLU A 157 13.30 -11.17 20.96
C GLU A 157 14.49 -10.21 21.17
N VAL A 158 15.25 -10.45 22.23
CA VAL A 158 16.49 -9.71 22.52
C VAL A 158 17.62 -10.70 22.72
N HIS A 159 18.70 -10.51 21.97
CA HIS A 159 19.93 -11.29 22.07
C HIS A 159 21.04 -10.39 22.61
N ILE A 160 21.70 -10.82 23.67
CA ILE A 160 22.89 -10.16 24.23
C ILE A 160 24.07 -11.07 23.94
N SER A 161 25.04 -10.61 23.14
CA SER A 161 26.17 -11.40 22.67
C SER A 161 27.49 -10.69 22.94
N SER A 162 28.53 -11.43 23.30
CA SER A 162 29.90 -10.90 23.48
C SER A 162 30.93 -11.59 22.59
N LYS A 163 30.53 -11.97 21.37
CA LYS A 163 31.36 -12.78 20.46
C LYS A 163 32.81 -12.28 20.39
N ASP A 164 32.99 -10.98 20.20
CA ASP A 164 34.31 -10.36 19.97
C ASP A 164 34.79 -9.48 21.13
N GLY A 165 34.13 -9.51 22.30
CA GLY A 165 34.46 -8.65 23.44
C GLY A 165 33.98 -9.14 24.79
N VAL A 166 34.00 -8.23 25.77
CA VAL A 166 33.63 -8.47 27.17
C VAL A 166 32.79 -7.30 27.66
N PHE A 167 31.63 -7.57 28.26
CA PHE A 167 30.80 -6.53 28.85
C PHE A 167 31.40 -6.03 30.17
N GLN A 168 31.27 -4.73 30.42
CA GLN A 168 31.40 -4.25 31.79
C GLN A 168 30.24 -4.79 32.62
N THR A 169 30.57 -5.29 33.81
CA THR A 169 29.62 -5.96 34.69
C THR A 169 28.39 -5.09 35.00
N GLU A 170 28.56 -3.81 35.30
CA GLU A 170 27.43 -2.91 35.61
C GLU A 170 26.54 -2.63 34.40
N ASP A 171 27.11 -2.57 33.19
CA ASP A 171 26.34 -2.40 31.96
C ASP A 171 25.50 -3.64 31.67
N LEU A 172 26.09 -4.84 31.77
CA LEU A 172 25.37 -6.09 31.56
C LEU A 172 24.23 -6.26 32.57
N LYS A 173 24.49 -5.98 33.86
CA LYS A 173 23.44 -5.97 34.89
C LYS A 173 22.30 -5.02 34.53
N THR A 174 22.64 -3.82 34.09
CA THR A 174 21.67 -2.78 33.71
C THR A 174 20.84 -3.20 32.50
N ILE A 175 21.46 -3.84 31.49
CA ILE A 175 20.75 -4.36 30.32
C ILE A 175 19.76 -5.45 30.75
N ILE A 176 20.22 -6.45 31.51
CA ILE A 176 19.39 -7.58 31.95
C ILE A 176 18.20 -7.10 32.79
N MET A 177 18.43 -6.22 33.76
CA MET A 177 17.38 -5.73 34.66
C MET A 177 16.32 -4.88 33.96
N ASN A 178 16.70 -4.16 32.91
CA ASN A 178 15.80 -3.26 32.20
C ASN A 178 15.17 -3.88 30.94
N CYS A 179 15.63 -5.06 30.50
CA CYS A 179 15.15 -5.71 29.28
C CYS A 179 13.71 -6.22 29.44
N LYS A 180 12.84 -5.84 28.50
CA LYS A 180 11.43 -6.24 28.42
C LYS A 180 11.14 -6.88 27.07
N ALA A 181 11.30 -8.20 27.00
CA ALA A 181 11.05 -8.98 25.80
C ALA A 181 10.32 -10.30 26.08
N GLU A 182 9.66 -10.86 25.07
CA GLU A 182 9.06 -12.19 25.14
C GLU A 182 10.14 -13.28 25.20
N THR A 183 11.21 -13.13 24.43
CA THR A 183 12.37 -14.03 24.43
C THR A 183 13.64 -13.26 24.71
N ILE A 184 14.42 -13.73 25.69
CA ILE A 184 15.70 -13.14 26.07
C ILE A 184 16.77 -14.23 25.98
N LYS A 185 17.78 -14.00 25.14
CA LYS A 185 18.95 -14.88 25.02
C LYS A 185 20.22 -14.13 25.42
N ILE A 186 21.04 -14.77 26.26
CA ILE A 186 22.27 -14.18 26.79
C ILE A 186 23.44 -15.12 26.54
N GLU A 187 24.38 -14.65 25.74
CA GLU A 187 25.67 -15.26 25.45
C GLU A 187 26.76 -14.19 25.64
N ALA A 188 26.92 -13.75 26.89
CA ALA A 188 27.73 -12.58 27.22
C ALA A 188 28.78 -12.90 28.29
N ARG A 189 30.06 -12.74 27.92
CA ARG A 189 31.21 -12.65 28.82
C ARG A 189 31.24 -11.28 29.49
N TYR A 190 31.74 -11.24 30.72
CA TYR A 190 31.79 -10.05 31.55
C TYR A 190 33.14 -9.92 32.25
N SER A 191 33.51 -8.69 32.62
CA SER A 191 34.83 -8.35 33.14
C SER A 191 35.10 -8.94 34.52
N GLU A 192 34.09 -8.96 35.40
CA GLU A 192 34.22 -9.45 36.77
C GLU A 192 33.00 -10.29 37.17
N PRO A 193 33.18 -11.40 37.91
CA PRO A 193 32.07 -12.19 38.46
C PRO A 193 31.09 -11.33 39.25
N PHE A 194 29.80 -11.55 39.03
CA PHE A 194 28.77 -10.78 39.70
C PHE A 194 27.54 -11.62 40.04
N VAL A 195 26.67 -11.04 40.87
CA VAL A 195 25.36 -11.58 41.20
C VAL A 195 24.34 -10.47 40.98
N ILE A 196 23.18 -10.84 40.45
CA ILE A 196 22.02 -9.95 40.38
C ILE A 196 21.06 -10.35 41.50
N PRO A 197 21.00 -9.60 42.62
CA PRO A 197 20.04 -9.88 43.68
C PRO A 197 18.64 -9.50 43.21
N ASN A 198 17.64 -10.34 43.53
CA ASN A 198 16.22 -10.09 43.24
C ASN A 198 15.91 -9.87 41.75
N LEU A 199 16.44 -10.72 40.86
CA LEU A 199 16.08 -10.69 39.44
C LEU A 199 14.59 -11.01 39.25
N ARG A 200 13.78 -9.95 39.10
CA ARG A 200 12.34 -10.04 38.79
C ARG A 200 12.13 -9.82 37.31
N MET A 201 12.30 -10.89 36.56
CA MET A 201 12.12 -10.87 35.11
C MET A 201 10.87 -11.65 34.72
N LYS A 202 10.14 -11.14 33.74
CA LYS A 202 8.96 -11.78 33.17
C LYS A 202 9.09 -11.85 31.66
N CYS A 203 9.26 -13.06 31.14
CA CYS A 203 9.29 -13.34 29.71
C CYS A 203 8.58 -14.67 29.41
N GLN A 204 8.57 -15.08 28.14
CA GLN A 204 8.16 -16.43 27.75
C GLN A 204 9.38 -17.35 27.82
N VAL A 205 10.50 -16.95 27.21
CA VAL A 205 11.72 -17.76 27.16
C VAL A 205 12.91 -16.98 27.69
N PHE A 206 13.68 -17.64 28.54
CA PHE A 206 14.99 -17.18 28.98
C PHE A 206 16.04 -18.23 28.65
N GLU A 207 17.01 -17.88 27.82
CA GLU A 207 18.18 -18.71 27.53
C GLU A 207 19.44 -17.98 27.95
N CYS A 208 20.28 -18.63 28.76
CA CYS A 208 21.56 -18.10 29.19
C CYS A 208 22.65 -19.13 28.95
N LEU A 209 23.46 -18.88 27.92
CA LEU A 209 24.58 -19.73 27.54
C LEU A 209 25.75 -19.52 28.50
N ILE A 210 26.08 -18.27 28.82
CA ILE A 210 27.15 -17.87 29.75
C ILE A 210 26.51 -17.27 31.01
N GLY A 211 26.40 -18.09 32.05
CA GLY A 211 25.44 -17.89 33.14
C GLY A 211 25.97 -18.19 34.53
N THR A 212 27.29 -18.22 34.77
CA THR A 212 27.82 -18.55 36.11
C THR A 212 27.33 -17.62 37.24
N TRP A 213 26.83 -16.43 36.90
CA TRP A 213 26.18 -15.48 37.81
C TRP A 213 24.75 -15.85 38.23
N ILE A 214 24.11 -16.84 37.57
CA ILE A 214 22.75 -17.26 37.89
C ILE A 214 22.75 -18.12 39.16
N SER A 215 21.99 -17.69 40.16
CA SER A 215 21.77 -18.43 41.41
C SER A 215 20.48 -19.26 41.36
N LEU A 216 20.34 -20.22 42.28
CA LEU A 216 19.07 -20.92 42.51
C LEU A 216 17.92 -19.94 42.84
N HIS A 217 18.22 -18.88 43.59
CA HIS A 217 17.24 -17.86 43.91
C HIS A 217 16.72 -17.17 42.64
N ASN A 218 17.59 -16.85 41.68
CA ASN A 218 17.18 -16.25 40.40
C ASN A 218 16.24 -17.19 39.64
N LEU A 219 16.54 -18.50 39.59
CA LEU A 219 15.65 -19.50 38.98
C LEU A 219 14.24 -19.50 39.60
N MET A 220 14.16 -19.37 40.93
CA MET A 220 12.89 -19.36 41.65
C MET A 220 12.10 -18.05 41.48
N THR A 221 12.76 -16.91 41.25
CA THR A 221 12.09 -15.61 41.15
C THR A 221 11.65 -15.24 39.73
N MET A 222 12.17 -15.91 38.70
CA MET A 222 11.86 -15.62 37.30
C MET A 222 10.46 -16.13 36.89
N ASP A 223 9.66 -15.25 36.28
CA ASP A 223 8.33 -15.57 35.75
C ASP A 223 8.41 -15.89 34.25
N CYS A 224 8.89 -17.09 33.93
CA CYS A 224 9.13 -17.59 32.57
C CYS A 224 8.27 -18.82 32.25
N ILE A 225 8.07 -19.12 30.95
CA ILE A 225 7.49 -20.37 30.48
C ILE A 225 8.59 -21.42 30.25
N GLU A 226 9.74 -20.99 29.74
CA GLU A 226 10.88 -21.84 29.44
C GLU A 226 12.18 -21.18 29.93
N ILE A 227 13.01 -21.96 30.62
CA ILE A 227 14.31 -21.53 31.12
C ILE A 227 15.37 -22.54 30.66
N ASN A 228 16.43 -22.06 30.01
CA ASN A 228 17.57 -22.87 29.59
C ASN A 228 18.89 -22.22 30.06
N ILE A 229 19.67 -22.92 30.87
CA ILE A 229 20.96 -22.44 31.39
C ILE A 229 22.04 -23.46 31.05
N ARG A 230 23.11 -23.04 30.36
CA ARG A 230 24.13 -23.98 29.87
C ARG A 230 25.46 -23.98 30.61
N GLU A 231 25.92 -22.88 31.19
CA GLU A 231 27.27 -22.87 31.78
C GLU A 231 27.27 -23.16 33.28
N LYS A 232 26.25 -22.70 34.04
CA LYS A 232 26.20 -22.85 35.49
C LYS A 232 25.79 -24.28 35.88
N PRO A 233 26.64 -25.07 36.56
CA PRO A 233 26.23 -26.33 37.15
C PRO A 233 25.44 -26.08 38.43
N PHE A 234 24.30 -26.76 38.56
CA PHE A 234 23.51 -26.85 39.80
C PHE A 234 23.73 -28.18 40.50
N THR A 235 23.60 -28.21 41.84
CA THR A 235 23.73 -29.44 42.64
C THR A 235 22.40 -30.19 42.79
N CYS A 236 22.44 -31.47 43.18
CA CYS A 236 21.22 -32.25 43.49
C CYS A 236 20.40 -31.58 44.58
N THR A 237 21.05 -31.04 45.61
CA THR A 237 20.40 -30.32 46.71
C THR A 237 19.70 -29.04 46.23
N GLU A 238 20.32 -28.26 45.35
CA GLU A 238 19.69 -27.06 44.75
C GLU A 238 18.48 -27.43 43.89
N MET A 239 18.58 -28.51 43.11
CA MET A 239 17.46 -28.98 42.28
C MET A 239 16.34 -29.59 43.11
N ASN A 240 16.64 -30.30 44.20
CA ASN A 240 15.64 -30.76 45.17
C ASN A 240 14.88 -29.57 45.77
N MET A 241 15.60 -28.51 46.18
CA MET A 241 14.99 -27.27 46.68
C MET A 241 14.09 -26.61 45.61
N PHE A 242 14.52 -26.59 44.35
CA PHE A 242 13.71 -26.09 43.23
C PHE A 242 12.42 -26.90 43.04
N ILE A 243 12.50 -28.24 43.03
CA ILE A 243 11.32 -29.10 42.87
C ILE A 243 10.35 -28.89 44.03
N ASN A 244 10.84 -28.84 45.27
CA ASN A 244 10.03 -28.56 46.45
C ASN A 244 9.37 -27.17 46.38
N TYR A 245 10.11 -26.15 45.93
CA TYR A 245 9.56 -24.82 45.69
C TYR A 245 8.41 -24.85 44.66
N TRP A 246 8.59 -25.56 43.53
CA TRP A 246 7.57 -25.72 42.51
C TRP A 246 6.34 -26.49 43.01
N LEU A 247 6.55 -27.56 43.79
CA LEU A 247 5.48 -28.35 44.44
C LEU A 247 4.65 -27.51 45.41
N ASN A 248 5.26 -26.51 46.05
CA ASN A 248 4.57 -25.55 46.92
C ASN A 248 3.88 -24.40 46.16
N GLY A 249 3.77 -24.49 44.82
CA GLY A 249 3.10 -23.50 43.98
C GLY A 249 4.00 -22.41 43.40
N GLY A 250 5.32 -22.52 43.59
CA GLY A 250 6.31 -21.66 42.96
C GLY A 250 6.35 -21.77 41.43
N SER A 251 6.82 -20.71 40.76
CA SER A 251 6.97 -20.64 39.29
C SER A 251 5.76 -21.16 38.49
N PRO A 252 4.55 -20.60 38.66
CA PRO A 252 3.31 -21.16 38.12
C PRO A 252 3.22 -21.19 36.58
N ARG A 253 3.97 -20.32 35.87
CA ARG A 253 4.00 -20.27 34.40
C ARG A 253 5.02 -21.21 33.77
N LEU A 254 5.98 -21.72 34.55
CA LEU A 254 7.08 -22.53 34.05
C LEU A 254 6.56 -23.86 33.53
N LYS A 255 6.90 -24.17 32.28
CA LYS A 255 6.61 -25.45 31.63
C LYS A 255 7.85 -26.28 31.39
N THR A 256 8.99 -25.65 31.11
CA THR A 256 10.27 -26.36 30.91
C THR A 256 11.43 -25.67 31.57
N LEU A 257 12.30 -26.46 32.18
CA LEU A 257 13.58 -26.03 32.72
C LEU A 257 14.66 -27.01 32.24
N GLN A 258 15.77 -26.46 31.75
CA GLN A 258 16.97 -27.21 31.42
C GLN A 258 18.17 -26.49 32.03
N VAL A 259 18.95 -27.21 32.84
CA VAL A 259 20.17 -26.66 33.47
C VAL A 259 21.31 -27.67 33.42
N VAL A 260 22.55 -27.17 33.29
CA VAL A 260 23.73 -28.03 33.39
C VAL A 260 23.92 -28.54 34.81
N PHE A 261 24.45 -29.76 34.89
CA PHE A 261 24.52 -30.54 36.10
C PHE A 261 25.74 -31.47 36.06
N ASN A 262 26.50 -31.58 37.15
CA ASN A 262 27.78 -32.32 37.16
C ASN A 262 27.83 -33.56 38.08
N ASP A 263 27.17 -33.56 39.24
CA ASP A 263 27.39 -34.59 40.28
C ASP A 263 26.09 -35.31 40.70
N TYR A 264 25.70 -36.34 39.95
CA TYR A 264 24.36 -36.94 40.08
C TYR A 264 24.29 -37.87 41.28
N LYS A 265 23.45 -37.50 42.24
CA LYS A 265 23.17 -38.25 43.45
C LYS A 265 21.66 -38.35 43.62
N GLU A 266 21.08 -39.44 43.10
CA GLU A 266 19.64 -39.67 43.11
C GLU A 266 19.02 -39.43 44.50
N HIS A 267 19.64 -40.00 45.55
CA HIS A 267 19.17 -39.88 46.93
C HIS A 267 19.02 -38.43 47.40
N GLU A 268 19.97 -37.53 47.09
CA GLU A 268 19.89 -36.11 47.45
C GLU A 268 18.83 -35.38 46.60
N LEU A 269 18.62 -35.79 45.33
CA LEU A 269 17.69 -35.14 44.42
C LEU A 269 16.23 -35.39 44.80
N ILE A 270 15.90 -36.61 45.23
CA ILE A 270 14.51 -37.03 45.52
C ILE A 270 14.19 -37.08 47.02
N GLU A 271 15.14 -36.68 47.88
CA GLU A 271 14.97 -36.68 49.33
C GLU A 271 13.71 -35.92 49.74
N GLY A 272 12.83 -36.59 50.51
CA GLY A 272 11.59 -36.01 51.02
C GLY A 272 10.49 -35.77 49.97
N ILE A 273 10.67 -36.19 48.72
CA ILE A 273 9.69 -35.99 47.63
C ILE A 273 9.04 -37.32 47.25
N PHE A 274 7.72 -37.36 47.16
CA PHE A 274 7.01 -38.50 46.58
C PHE A 274 7.16 -38.49 45.05
N VAL A 275 8.08 -39.32 44.54
CA VAL A 275 8.36 -39.48 43.11
C VAL A 275 7.83 -40.81 42.59
N ARG A 276 7.34 -40.83 41.34
CA ARG A 276 7.02 -42.05 40.60
C ARG A 276 8.02 -42.24 39.48
N TRP A 277 8.76 -43.35 39.48
CA TRP A 277 9.66 -43.69 38.39
C TRP A 277 8.91 -44.27 37.19
N ASN A 278 9.34 -43.94 35.97
CA ASN A 278 8.77 -44.44 34.72
C ASN A 278 9.86 -44.64 33.66
N SER A 279 9.78 -45.74 32.91
CA SER A 279 10.69 -46.13 31.82
C SER A 279 10.06 -46.10 30.43
N LYS A 280 8.83 -45.60 30.32
CA LYS A 280 8.16 -45.43 29.02
C LYS A 280 8.65 -44.16 28.36
N GLU A 281 9.04 -44.24 27.10
CA GLU A 281 9.46 -43.07 26.35
C GLU A 281 8.36 -42.00 26.32
N LYS A 282 8.74 -40.76 26.65
CA LYS A 282 7.86 -39.60 26.65
C LYS A 282 8.53 -38.43 25.98
N VAL A 283 7.83 -37.84 25.01
CA VAL A 283 8.34 -36.69 24.26
C VAL A 283 7.56 -35.45 24.68
N TYR A 284 8.30 -34.41 25.05
CA TYR A 284 7.77 -33.09 25.33
C TYR A 284 8.37 -32.08 24.35
N VAL A 285 7.55 -31.16 23.85
CA VAL A 285 8.00 -30.09 22.95
C VAL A 285 7.79 -28.77 23.65
N SER A 286 8.85 -27.99 23.79
CA SER A 286 8.82 -26.68 24.43
C SER A 286 8.05 -25.65 23.60
N ALA A 287 7.77 -24.49 24.20
CA ALA A 287 7.03 -23.42 23.53
C ALA A 287 7.75 -22.93 22.25
N HIS A 288 9.08 -23.05 22.21
CA HIS A 288 9.92 -22.70 21.07
C HIS A 288 10.41 -23.91 20.25
N GLY A 289 9.84 -25.09 20.46
CA GLY A 289 10.09 -26.27 19.62
C GLY A 289 11.25 -27.17 20.07
N THR A 290 11.89 -26.89 21.22
CA THR A 290 12.92 -27.77 21.79
C THR A 290 12.28 -29.10 22.18
N VAL A 291 12.81 -30.21 21.67
CA VAL A 291 12.28 -31.55 21.93
C VAL A 291 13.03 -32.19 23.10
N PHE A 292 12.28 -32.47 24.17
CA PHE A 292 12.72 -33.21 25.34
C PHE A 292 12.26 -34.66 25.22
N GLN A 293 13.18 -35.56 24.91
CA GLN A 293 12.94 -37.01 24.92
C GLN A 293 13.37 -37.59 26.27
N PHE A 294 12.39 -38.05 27.05
CA PHE A 294 12.57 -38.74 28.32
C PHE A 294 12.48 -40.25 28.07
N HIS A 295 13.53 -40.99 28.42
CA HIS A 295 13.54 -42.45 28.31
C HIS A 295 13.30 -43.10 29.68
N GLU A 296 14.00 -42.61 30.70
CA GLU A 296 13.79 -42.97 32.12
C GLU A 296 13.69 -41.67 32.91
N TYR A 297 12.61 -41.49 33.65
CA TYR A 297 12.32 -40.22 34.30
C TYR A 297 11.47 -40.38 35.57
N PHE A 298 11.51 -39.35 36.41
CA PHE A 298 10.70 -39.24 37.62
C PHE A 298 9.49 -38.34 37.37
N GLU A 299 8.33 -38.73 37.90
CA GLU A 299 7.11 -37.93 37.90
C GLU A 299 6.77 -37.45 39.31
N VAL A 300 6.43 -36.16 39.42
CA VAL A 300 5.93 -35.54 40.64
C VAL A 300 4.59 -34.86 40.38
N ARG A 301 3.76 -34.81 41.42
CA ARG A 301 2.43 -34.21 41.36
C ARG A 301 2.31 -33.06 42.34
N ARG A 302 1.96 -31.89 41.83
CA ARG A 302 1.66 -30.70 42.63
C ARG A 302 0.26 -30.79 43.23
N SER A 303 0.02 -30.07 44.32
CA SER A 303 -1.26 -30.04 45.06
C SER A 303 -2.46 -29.60 44.21
N ASP A 304 -2.24 -28.79 43.17
CA ASP A 304 -3.25 -28.37 42.20
C ASP A 304 -3.53 -29.41 41.09
N GLY A 305 -2.87 -30.57 41.14
CA GLY A 305 -3.05 -31.67 40.19
C GLY A 305 -2.15 -31.60 38.96
N VAL A 306 -1.31 -30.56 38.81
CA VAL A 306 -0.34 -30.48 37.71
C VAL A 306 0.76 -31.52 37.93
N MET A 307 1.06 -32.30 36.89
CA MET A 307 2.14 -33.28 36.88
C MET A 307 3.38 -32.66 36.24
N ALA A 308 4.56 -33.00 36.75
CA ALA A 308 5.83 -32.69 36.08
C ALA A 308 6.68 -33.95 35.98
N ALA A 309 7.44 -34.03 34.89
CA ALA A 309 8.43 -35.05 34.62
C ALA A 309 9.83 -34.41 34.72
N PHE A 310 10.78 -35.09 35.35
CA PHE A 310 12.18 -34.67 35.31
C PHE A 310 13.11 -35.86 35.18
N ASP A 311 14.24 -35.62 34.52
CA ASP A 311 15.30 -36.62 34.40
C ASP A 311 16.68 -35.99 34.40
N PHE A 312 17.67 -36.89 34.37
CA PHE A 312 19.05 -36.55 34.13
C PHE A 312 19.53 -37.26 32.88
N ASN A 313 19.98 -36.50 31.90
CA ASN A 313 20.58 -37.05 30.71
C ASN A 313 22.10 -37.15 30.90
N PHE A 314 22.59 -38.35 31.19
CA PHE A 314 24.02 -38.65 31.41
C PHE A 314 24.90 -38.30 30.20
N ASN A 315 24.36 -38.40 28.98
CA ASN A 315 25.13 -38.09 27.77
C ASN A 315 25.34 -36.59 27.60
N THR A 316 24.31 -35.80 27.91
CA THR A 316 24.33 -34.34 27.70
C THR A 316 24.61 -33.55 28.97
N ARG A 317 24.70 -34.19 30.14
CA ARG A 317 24.89 -33.57 31.47
C ARG A 317 23.89 -32.47 31.81
N PHE A 318 22.64 -32.67 31.41
CA PHE A 318 21.54 -31.75 31.70
C PHE A 318 20.54 -32.39 32.66
N PHE A 319 20.14 -31.62 33.67
CA PHE A 319 18.89 -31.83 34.37
C PHE A 319 17.77 -31.21 33.54
N ARG A 320 16.71 -31.97 33.28
CA ARG A 320 15.56 -31.52 32.47
C ARG A 320 14.29 -31.70 33.27
N PHE A 321 13.43 -30.69 33.23
CA PHE A 321 12.14 -30.68 33.92
C PHE A 321 11.07 -30.16 32.95
N ALA A 322 9.94 -30.85 32.86
CA ALA A 322 8.85 -30.51 31.97
C ALA A 322 7.47 -30.80 32.59
N ASN A 323 6.54 -29.84 32.53
CA ASN A 323 5.16 -30.04 32.97
C ASN A 323 4.39 -30.90 31.97
N VAL A 324 3.59 -31.82 32.49
CA VAL A 324 2.75 -32.73 31.70
C VAL A 324 1.30 -32.22 31.78
N PRO A 325 0.74 -31.59 30.73
CA PRO A 325 -0.69 -31.32 30.72
C PRO A 325 -1.48 -32.63 30.70
N ALA A 326 -2.57 -32.68 31.48
CA ALA A 326 -3.51 -33.79 31.48
C ALA A 326 -4.26 -33.84 30.12
N GLY A 327 -3.63 -34.46 29.13
CA GLY A 327 -4.14 -34.55 27.75
C GLY A 327 -3.01 -34.44 26.75
N GLY A 328 -2.43 -35.58 26.37
CA GLY A 328 -1.30 -35.64 25.44
C GLY A 328 -1.66 -35.22 24.00
N PRO A 329 -0.69 -34.76 23.19
CA PRO A 329 -0.87 -34.70 21.75
C PRO A 329 -0.61 -36.08 21.15
N ARG A 330 -1.61 -36.63 20.46
CA ARG A 330 -1.44 -37.75 19.53
C ARG A 330 -0.38 -37.36 18.49
N SER A 331 0.65 -38.19 18.35
CA SER A 331 1.66 -38.13 17.30
C SER A 331 1.01 -38.03 15.92
N ARG A 332 1.09 -36.86 15.27
CA ARG A 332 0.86 -36.75 13.82
C ARG A 332 2.20 -36.94 13.11
N GLN A 333 2.43 -38.16 12.63
CA GLN A 333 3.44 -38.41 11.60
C GLN A 333 3.08 -37.56 10.37
N LYS A 334 3.92 -36.58 10.03
CA LYS A 334 3.93 -35.93 8.72
C LYS A 334 4.84 -36.74 7.81
N ASN A 335 4.26 -37.41 6.82
CA ASN A 335 4.97 -37.91 5.65
C ASN A 335 4.83 -36.92 4.47
N PRO A 336 5.73 -36.98 3.47
CA PRO A 336 6.22 -35.81 2.75
C PRO A 336 5.49 -35.55 1.42
N PHE A 337 5.56 -34.28 0.99
CA PHE A 337 5.60 -33.77 -0.38
C PHE A 337 4.89 -34.58 -1.49
N THR A 338 3.71 -34.11 -1.89
CA THR A 338 3.16 -34.36 -3.24
C THR A 338 3.48 -33.19 -4.17
N VAL A 339 4.32 -33.48 -5.16
CA VAL A 339 4.65 -32.64 -6.30
C VAL A 339 3.43 -32.54 -7.22
N PHE A 340 2.88 -31.33 -7.42
CA PHE A 340 1.95 -31.06 -8.50
C PHE A 340 2.73 -30.66 -9.76
N SER A 341 2.78 -31.58 -10.72
CA SER A 341 3.21 -31.31 -12.10
C SER A 341 2.00 -30.76 -12.87
N CYS A 342 2.06 -29.50 -13.31
CA CYS A 342 1.15 -28.97 -14.31
C CYS A 342 1.89 -28.93 -15.65
N LYS A 343 1.42 -29.77 -16.58
CA LYS A 343 1.83 -29.79 -17.98
C LYS A 343 1.30 -28.54 -18.68
N SER A 344 2.16 -27.89 -19.46
CA SER A 344 1.78 -26.94 -20.50
C SER A 344 1.43 -27.70 -21.77
N GLU A 345 0.32 -27.33 -22.40
CA GLU A 345 0.06 -27.61 -23.82
C GLU A 345 -0.20 -26.29 -24.55
N PRO A 346 0.35 -26.11 -25.78
CA PRO A 346 0.14 -24.91 -26.58
C PRO A 346 -0.95 -25.10 -27.64
N ALA A 347 -1.35 -23.94 -28.18
CA ALA A 347 -1.72 -23.68 -29.57
C ALA A 347 -3.21 -23.54 -29.97
N SER A 348 -3.38 -22.45 -30.73
CA SER A 348 -4.32 -22.23 -31.84
C SER A 348 -5.68 -21.62 -31.52
N ALA A 349 -5.87 -20.38 -32.01
CA ALA A 349 -7.13 -19.91 -32.57
C ALA A 349 -6.90 -18.59 -33.34
N ALA A 350 -6.19 -18.66 -34.46
CA ALA A 350 -6.16 -17.59 -35.46
C ALA A 350 -6.96 -18.06 -36.69
N THR A 351 -8.27 -18.27 -36.54
CA THR A 351 -9.16 -18.55 -37.69
C THR A 351 -10.67 -18.33 -37.45
N SER A 352 -11.08 -17.70 -36.34
CA SER A 352 -12.51 -17.44 -36.01
C SER A 352 -12.95 -15.97 -36.11
N THR A 353 -12.06 -15.05 -36.46
CA THR A 353 -12.27 -13.59 -36.32
C THR A 353 -13.33 -12.98 -37.23
N ASN A 354 -13.57 -13.54 -38.44
CA ASN A 354 -14.43 -12.84 -39.41
C ASN A 354 -15.95 -12.96 -39.15
N LYS A 355 -16.41 -13.95 -38.38
CA LYS A 355 -17.85 -14.11 -38.07
C LYS A 355 -18.23 -13.43 -36.75
N ALA A 356 -17.35 -13.50 -35.74
CA ALA A 356 -17.52 -12.83 -34.45
C ALA A 356 -17.49 -11.29 -34.58
N ASN A 357 -16.58 -10.74 -35.40
CA ASN A 357 -16.48 -9.29 -35.61
C ASN A 357 -17.76 -8.68 -36.22
N ARG A 358 -18.51 -9.44 -37.05
CA ARG A 358 -19.76 -8.95 -37.67
C ARG A 358 -20.94 -8.88 -36.69
N GLU A 359 -21.02 -9.80 -35.73
CA GLU A 359 -22.06 -9.79 -34.70
C GLU A 359 -21.77 -8.76 -33.59
N GLU A 360 -20.50 -8.54 -33.23
CA GLU A 360 -20.10 -7.48 -32.27
C GLU A 360 -20.41 -6.07 -32.79
N LEU A 361 -20.24 -5.81 -34.10
CA LEU A 361 -20.59 -4.54 -34.72
C LEU A 361 -22.10 -4.25 -34.75
N ALA A 362 -22.96 -5.28 -34.66
CA ALA A 362 -24.42 -5.11 -34.72
C ALA A 362 -25.03 -4.61 -33.38
N GLY A 363 -24.32 -4.79 -32.26
CA GLY A 363 -24.72 -4.31 -30.93
C GLY A 363 -24.17 -2.93 -30.55
N LEU A 364 -23.43 -2.27 -31.46
CA LEU A 364 -22.80 -0.98 -31.22
C LEU A 364 -23.85 0.14 -31.10
N ILE A 365 -23.71 1.00 -30.10
CA ILE A 365 -24.54 2.19 -29.97
C ILE A 365 -24.22 3.12 -31.16
N PRO A 366 -25.18 3.43 -32.06
CA PRO A 366 -24.88 4.18 -33.28
C PRO A 366 -24.26 5.57 -33.04
N ALA A 367 -24.60 6.19 -31.90
CA ALA A 367 -24.10 7.50 -31.48
C ALA A 367 -22.98 7.41 -30.43
N PHE A 368 -22.24 6.29 -30.35
CA PHE A 368 -21.20 6.07 -29.35
C PHE A 368 -20.18 7.22 -29.27
N PRO A 369 -19.62 7.74 -30.39
CA PRO A 369 -18.62 8.82 -30.33
C PRO A 369 -19.16 10.14 -29.76
N GLU A 370 -20.45 10.38 -29.92
CA GLU A 370 -21.09 11.61 -29.46
C GLU A 370 -21.46 11.53 -27.97
N ILE A 371 -21.84 10.34 -27.50
CA ILE A 371 -22.18 10.08 -26.09
C ILE A 371 -20.89 10.01 -25.25
N TYR A 372 -19.90 9.26 -25.73
CA TYR A 372 -18.64 8.95 -25.04
C TYR A 372 -17.39 9.47 -25.79
N PRO A 373 -17.30 10.77 -26.12
CA PRO A 373 -16.13 11.35 -26.78
C PRO A 373 -14.84 11.19 -25.96
N ASP A 374 -14.95 11.04 -24.65
CA ASP A 374 -13.83 10.81 -23.74
C ASP A 374 -13.19 9.41 -23.87
N PHE A 375 -13.90 8.45 -24.45
CA PHE A 375 -13.38 7.10 -24.71
C PHE A 375 -12.78 6.94 -26.12
N LEU A 376 -12.80 8.01 -26.92
CA LEU A 376 -12.22 8.01 -28.25
C LEU A 376 -10.69 8.01 -28.19
N GLN A 377 -10.08 7.54 -29.28
CA GLN A 377 -8.62 7.58 -29.41
C GLN A 377 -8.15 9.00 -29.61
N SER A 378 -6.96 9.33 -29.10
CA SER A 378 -6.41 10.66 -29.31
C SER A 378 -6.21 10.92 -30.81
N PRO A 379 -6.59 12.10 -31.35
CA PRO A 379 -6.35 12.44 -32.74
C PRO A 379 -4.85 12.60 -33.03
N VAL A 380 -4.02 12.80 -32.01
CA VAL A 380 -2.57 12.89 -32.13
C VAL A 380 -1.96 11.48 -32.08
N TRP A 381 -1.68 10.91 -33.26
CA TRP A 381 -1.15 9.55 -33.41
C TRP A 381 0.03 9.22 -32.49
N ASN A 382 1.01 10.13 -32.35
CA ASN A 382 2.20 9.93 -31.52
C ASN A 382 1.92 9.83 -30.01
N ARG A 383 0.68 10.13 -29.58
CA ARG A 383 0.25 10.02 -28.18
C ARG A 383 -0.52 8.72 -27.91
N ARG A 384 -0.82 7.92 -28.95
CA ARG A 384 -1.53 6.65 -28.82
C ARG A 384 -0.60 5.58 -28.26
N ASN A 385 -1.02 4.95 -27.16
CA ASN A 385 -0.31 3.85 -26.54
C ASN A 385 -1.34 2.91 -25.91
N ALA A 386 -1.40 1.67 -26.39
CA ALA A 386 -2.44 0.72 -26.00
C ALA A 386 -2.48 0.47 -24.49
N LEU A 387 -1.32 0.33 -23.82
CA LEU A 387 -1.26 0.10 -22.38
C LEU A 387 -1.72 1.34 -21.60
N LYS A 388 -1.28 2.53 -22.01
CA LYS A 388 -1.71 3.78 -21.38
C LYS A 388 -3.22 3.98 -21.50
N GLU A 389 -3.77 3.80 -22.69
CA GLU A 389 -5.21 3.94 -22.96
C GLU A 389 -6.03 2.92 -22.19
N GLU A 390 -5.54 1.68 -22.04
CA GLU A 390 -6.19 0.66 -21.23
C GLU A 390 -6.27 1.05 -19.76
N LEU A 391 -5.16 1.48 -19.17
CA LEU A 391 -5.11 1.93 -17.78
C LEU A 391 -5.97 3.19 -17.55
N GLU A 392 -5.95 4.11 -18.51
CA GLU A 392 -6.76 5.32 -18.48
C GLU A 392 -8.26 4.98 -18.54
N ARG A 393 -8.67 4.04 -19.40
CA ARG A 393 -10.06 3.52 -19.44
C ARG A 393 -10.46 2.87 -18.14
N GLN A 394 -9.59 2.05 -17.53
CA GLN A 394 -9.88 1.42 -16.25
C GLN A 394 -10.15 2.47 -15.16
N ASP A 395 -9.29 3.49 -15.04
CA ASP A 395 -9.46 4.61 -14.09
C ASP A 395 -10.78 5.38 -14.34
N MET A 396 -11.09 5.67 -15.61
CA MET A 396 -12.34 6.34 -16.00
C MET A 396 -13.58 5.54 -15.58
N LEU A 397 -13.56 4.22 -15.78
CA LEU A 397 -14.66 3.33 -15.42
C LEU A 397 -14.84 3.25 -13.91
N GLU A 398 -13.76 3.09 -13.14
CA GLU A 398 -13.80 3.13 -11.67
C GLU A 398 -14.40 4.45 -11.16
N ARG A 399 -14.01 5.58 -11.76
CA ARG A 399 -14.57 6.89 -11.38
C ARG A 399 -16.07 6.96 -11.71
N ARG A 400 -16.50 6.50 -12.88
CA ARG A 400 -17.92 6.44 -13.28
C ARG A 400 -18.78 5.52 -12.41
N MET A 401 -18.19 4.57 -11.67
CA MET A 401 -18.93 3.82 -10.65
C MET A 401 -19.25 4.67 -9.42
N ASN A 402 -18.32 5.56 -9.06
CA ASN A 402 -18.43 6.42 -7.89
C ASN A 402 -19.34 7.64 -8.14
N ILE A 403 -19.21 8.29 -9.31
CA ILE A 403 -20.05 9.43 -9.73
C ILE A 403 -20.90 9.08 -10.95
N ASP A 404 -22.20 9.41 -10.91
CA ASP A 404 -23.08 9.24 -12.07
C ASP A 404 -22.82 10.34 -13.10
N ILE A 405 -22.30 9.96 -14.27
CA ILE A 405 -22.07 10.87 -15.40
C ILE A 405 -23.19 10.62 -16.43
N PRO A 406 -24.14 11.55 -16.59
CA PRO A 406 -25.25 11.38 -17.52
C PRO A 406 -24.82 11.57 -18.98
N GLU A 407 -25.68 11.16 -19.90
CA GLU A 407 -25.57 11.53 -21.31
C GLU A 407 -25.93 13.02 -21.49
N PHE A 408 -25.07 13.75 -22.22
CA PHE A 408 -25.33 15.13 -22.65
C PHE A 408 -24.47 15.47 -23.87
N TYR A 409 -24.89 16.48 -24.63
CA TYR A 409 -24.24 16.92 -25.86
C TYR A 409 -23.90 18.41 -25.81
N VAL A 410 -23.13 18.88 -26.79
CA VAL A 410 -22.99 20.32 -27.02
C VAL A 410 -24.37 20.88 -27.40
N GLY A 411 -24.82 21.88 -26.64
CA GLY A 411 -26.17 22.43 -26.68
C GLY A 411 -27.08 22.00 -25.52
N SER A 412 -26.75 20.93 -24.80
CA SER A 412 -27.54 20.50 -23.64
C SER A 412 -27.34 21.44 -22.45
N ILE A 413 -28.37 21.60 -21.62
CA ILE A 413 -28.29 22.37 -20.37
C ILE A 413 -27.93 21.43 -19.23
N VAL A 414 -26.84 21.74 -18.53
CA VAL A 414 -26.24 20.87 -17.52
C VAL A 414 -26.04 21.65 -16.22
N ALA A 415 -26.27 20.98 -15.08
CA ALA A 415 -25.93 21.47 -13.76
C ALA A 415 -24.78 20.66 -13.17
N VAL A 416 -23.74 21.33 -12.67
CA VAL A 416 -22.60 20.69 -12.01
C VAL A 416 -22.52 21.15 -10.56
N THR A 417 -22.45 20.19 -9.64
CA THR A 417 -22.22 20.44 -8.23
C THR A 417 -20.79 20.03 -7.86
N SER A 418 -19.99 21.00 -7.40
CA SER A 418 -18.59 20.80 -7.00
C SER A 418 -18.31 21.40 -5.62
N SER A 419 -17.34 20.82 -4.91
CA SER A 419 -16.85 21.37 -3.63
C SER A 419 -15.55 22.15 -3.83
N ASP A 420 -15.48 23.35 -3.28
CA ASP A 420 -14.25 24.15 -3.18
C ASP A 420 -13.95 24.41 -1.70
N LYS A 421 -12.67 24.35 -1.32
CA LYS A 421 -12.22 24.62 0.05
C LYS A 421 -12.19 26.11 0.38
N ASN A 422 -12.07 26.96 -0.64
CA ASN A 422 -11.89 28.40 -0.47
C ASN A 422 -13.22 29.16 -0.45
N LEU A 423 -14.32 28.51 -0.82
CA LEU A 423 -15.64 29.09 -0.80
C LEU A 423 -16.33 28.75 0.53
N GLY A 424 -17.13 29.69 1.07
CA GLY A 424 -17.75 29.56 2.39
C GLY A 424 -18.83 28.47 2.47
N SER A 425 -19.44 28.10 1.33
CA SER A 425 -20.31 26.92 1.22
C SER A 425 -19.46 25.70 0.89
N LYS A 426 -19.83 24.54 1.43
CA LYS A 426 -19.15 23.28 1.10
C LYS A 426 -19.40 22.84 -0.35
N ASP A 427 -20.55 23.24 -0.93
CA ASP A 427 -21.02 22.82 -2.24
C ASP A 427 -21.53 23.99 -3.08
N HIS A 428 -21.16 23.99 -4.36
CA HIS A 428 -21.51 25.00 -5.35
C HIS A 428 -22.13 24.35 -6.58
N ARG A 429 -23.29 24.86 -6.98
CA ARG A 429 -24.01 24.41 -8.19
C ARG A 429 -23.93 25.49 -9.26
N PHE A 430 -23.44 25.13 -10.44
CA PHE A 430 -23.44 25.98 -11.63
C PHE A 430 -24.30 25.36 -12.72
N VAL A 431 -25.20 26.15 -13.28
CA VAL A 431 -26.10 25.76 -14.38
C VAL A 431 -25.73 26.52 -15.63
N GLY A 432 -25.63 25.85 -16.77
CA GLY A 432 -25.37 26.49 -18.05
C GLY A 432 -25.49 25.55 -19.25
N ILE A 433 -25.42 26.14 -20.44
CA ILE A 433 -25.36 25.39 -21.70
C ILE A 433 -23.96 24.84 -21.92
N CYS A 434 -23.84 23.58 -22.29
CA CYS A 434 -22.57 22.99 -22.70
C CYS A 434 -22.19 23.52 -24.09
N ILE A 435 -21.13 24.33 -24.16
CA ILE A 435 -20.69 24.96 -25.42
C ILE A 435 -19.61 24.18 -26.14
N ARG A 436 -18.81 23.40 -25.42
CA ARG A 436 -17.69 22.61 -25.94
C ARG A 436 -17.46 21.36 -25.09
N ARG A 437 -17.07 20.28 -25.74
CA ARG A 437 -16.52 19.05 -25.13
C ARG A 437 -15.22 18.73 -25.86
N GLU A 438 -14.13 18.63 -25.13
CA GLU A 438 -12.78 18.57 -25.69
C GLU A 438 -11.93 17.52 -24.98
N LYS A 439 -10.85 17.09 -25.66
CA LYS A 439 -9.88 16.10 -25.19
C LYS A 439 -10.47 14.70 -24.98
N GLU A 440 -9.58 13.73 -24.81
CA GLU A 440 -9.91 12.33 -24.57
C GLU A 440 -9.37 11.88 -23.20
N GLY A 441 -9.84 10.72 -22.73
CA GLY A 441 -9.35 10.09 -21.52
C GLY A 441 -9.71 10.81 -20.22
N LEU A 442 -8.84 10.70 -19.21
CA LEU A 442 -9.00 11.34 -17.91
C LEU A 442 -8.93 12.87 -18.00
N LEU A 443 -8.40 13.41 -19.09
CA LEU A 443 -8.29 14.84 -19.36
C LEU A 443 -9.50 15.41 -20.11
N HIS A 444 -10.55 14.63 -20.32
CA HIS A 444 -11.76 15.11 -21.00
C HIS A 444 -12.38 16.30 -20.25
N GLN A 445 -12.66 17.35 -21.00
CA GLN A 445 -13.14 18.63 -20.50
C GLN A 445 -14.46 19.01 -21.16
N PHE A 446 -15.29 19.74 -20.42
CA PHE A 446 -16.47 20.39 -20.98
C PHE A 446 -16.62 21.80 -20.41
N THR A 447 -17.11 22.72 -21.23
CA THR A 447 -17.31 24.12 -20.83
C THR A 447 -18.81 24.42 -20.77
N LEU A 448 -19.24 24.95 -19.63
CA LEU A 448 -20.60 25.47 -19.44
C LEU A 448 -20.59 26.99 -19.51
N ARG A 449 -21.59 27.56 -20.19
CA ARG A 449 -21.80 29.00 -20.29
C ARG A 449 -23.17 29.38 -19.69
N ASN A 450 -23.21 30.47 -18.93
CA ASN A 450 -24.46 31.10 -18.51
C ASN A 450 -24.28 32.63 -18.44
N THR A 451 -25.36 33.38 -18.63
CA THR A 451 -25.39 34.82 -18.38
C THR A 451 -26.06 35.10 -17.04
N ILE A 452 -25.30 35.66 -16.10
CA ILE A 452 -25.74 35.97 -14.73
C ILE A 452 -25.65 37.48 -14.56
N GLU A 453 -26.76 38.15 -14.23
CA GLU A 453 -26.78 39.62 -14.07
C GLU A 453 -26.20 40.36 -15.29
N ASN A 454 -26.51 39.87 -16.50
CA ASN A 454 -25.98 40.35 -17.79
C ASN A 454 -24.46 40.17 -18.01
N ILE A 455 -23.79 39.41 -17.14
CA ILE A 455 -22.38 39.03 -17.29
C ILE A 455 -22.31 37.58 -17.77
N GLY A 456 -21.67 37.36 -18.91
CA GLY A 456 -21.43 36.01 -19.42
C GLY A 456 -20.31 35.33 -18.64
N VAL A 457 -20.61 34.21 -17.99
CA VAL A 457 -19.68 33.40 -17.21
C VAL A 457 -19.48 32.05 -17.90
N GLU A 458 -18.22 31.64 -18.06
CA GLU A 458 -17.83 30.33 -18.58
C GLU A 458 -17.04 29.57 -17.52
N VAL A 459 -17.45 28.33 -17.25
CA VAL A 459 -16.76 27.42 -16.33
C VAL A 459 -16.38 26.16 -17.07
N MET A 460 -15.08 25.89 -17.11
CA MET A 460 -14.52 24.66 -17.67
C MET A 460 -14.36 23.63 -16.55
N TYR A 461 -14.94 22.45 -16.75
CA TYR A 461 -14.83 21.31 -15.84
C TYR A 461 -14.00 20.20 -16.47
N ASP A 462 -13.08 19.64 -15.70
CA ASP A 462 -12.48 18.34 -15.99
C ASP A 462 -13.46 17.24 -15.55
N LEU A 463 -13.94 16.42 -16.48
CA LEU A 463 -15.04 15.49 -16.24
C LEU A 463 -14.76 14.51 -15.07
N TYR A 464 -13.51 14.09 -14.94
CA TYR A 464 -13.07 13.10 -13.95
C TYR A 464 -12.55 13.71 -12.64
N ASN A 465 -12.68 15.03 -12.44
CA ASN A 465 -12.18 15.70 -11.25
C ASN A 465 -12.85 15.16 -9.96
N PRO A 466 -12.07 14.79 -8.91
CA PRO A 466 -12.62 14.32 -7.64
C PRO A 466 -13.45 15.38 -6.88
N THR A 467 -13.28 16.68 -7.16
CA THR A 467 -14.06 17.74 -6.51
C THR A 467 -15.51 17.82 -7.00
N ILE A 468 -15.80 17.25 -8.17
CA ILE A 468 -17.16 17.15 -8.70
C ILE A 468 -17.91 16.06 -7.93
N LYS A 469 -19.06 16.44 -7.38
CA LYS A 469 -19.94 15.55 -6.61
C LYS A 469 -21.10 15.03 -7.43
N LYS A 470 -21.67 15.85 -8.31
CA LYS A 470 -22.86 15.52 -9.10
C LYS A 470 -22.87 16.26 -10.43
N ILE A 471 -23.28 15.58 -11.49
CA ILE A 471 -23.56 16.16 -12.81
C ILE A 471 -25.00 15.79 -13.17
N GLU A 472 -25.82 16.77 -13.55
CA GLU A 472 -27.22 16.58 -13.90
C GLU A 472 -27.50 17.18 -15.28
N THR A 473 -28.09 16.39 -16.18
CA THR A 473 -28.60 16.93 -17.46
C THR A 473 -29.99 17.49 -17.22
N LEU A 474 -30.13 18.83 -17.26
CA LEU A 474 -31.42 19.51 -17.06
C LEU A 474 -32.27 19.49 -18.33
N LYS A 475 -31.65 19.70 -19.50
CA LYS A 475 -32.33 19.63 -20.79
C LYS A 475 -31.41 18.96 -21.80
N LEU A 476 -31.82 17.82 -22.30
CA LEU A 476 -31.07 17.07 -23.31
C LEU A 476 -31.46 17.55 -24.70
N GLU A 477 -30.56 18.27 -25.35
CA GLU A 477 -30.72 18.73 -26.73
C GLU A 477 -29.36 18.86 -27.43
N LYS A 478 -29.39 18.81 -28.76
CA LYS A 478 -28.25 19.09 -29.64
C LYS A 478 -28.43 20.45 -30.31
N ARG A 479 -27.34 21.01 -30.81
CA ARG A 479 -27.32 22.18 -31.72
C ARG A 479 -26.81 21.77 -33.10
N LEU A 480 -26.90 22.68 -34.06
CA LEU A 480 -26.40 22.48 -35.42
C LEU A 480 -24.86 22.36 -35.50
N ASP A 481 -24.16 22.90 -34.50
CA ASP A 481 -22.70 22.95 -34.42
C ASP A 481 -22.20 22.23 -33.16
N ASN A 482 -20.99 21.69 -33.25
CA ASN A 482 -20.30 21.01 -32.14
C ASN A 482 -19.44 21.96 -31.28
N ASP A 483 -19.35 23.24 -31.64
CA ASP A 483 -18.72 24.30 -30.83
C ASP A 483 -19.64 25.53 -30.87
N LEU A 484 -20.14 25.93 -29.70
CA LEU A 484 -21.01 27.10 -29.51
C LEU A 484 -20.25 28.32 -29.00
N GLY A 485 -18.94 28.41 -29.25
CA GLY A 485 -18.10 29.54 -28.85
C GLY A 485 -18.60 30.90 -29.35
N TYR A 486 -19.40 30.93 -30.42
CA TYR A 486 -20.05 32.14 -30.92
C TYR A 486 -21.08 32.75 -29.95
N LEU A 487 -21.52 32.02 -28.92
CA LEU A 487 -22.41 32.55 -27.87
C LEU A 487 -21.77 33.66 -27.03
N VAL A 488 -20.44 33.83 -27.09
CA VAL A 488 -19.74 34.97 -26.51
C VAL A 488 -20.17 36.29 -27.17
N ASP A 489 -20.28 36.26 -28.51
CA ASP A 489 -20.63 37.41 -29.35
C ASP A 489 -22.14 37.49 -29.63
N ALA A 490 -22.92 36.47 -29.27
CA ALA A 490 -24.36 36.45 -29.43
C ALA A 490 -25.11 37.36 -28.43
N LEU A 491 -26.39 37.64 -28.72
CA LEU A 491 -27.28 38.29 -27.76
C LEU A 491 -27.39 37.46 -26.46
N PRO A 492 -27.44 38.12 -25.28
CA PRO A 492 -27.49 37.42 -24.00
C PRO A 492 -28.63 36.41 -23.86
N GLU A 493 -29.77 36.65 -24.52
CA GLU A 493 -30.96 35.79 -24.52
C GLU A 493 -30.68 34.33 -24.88
N TYR A 494 -29.70 34.06 -25.75
CA TYR A 494 -29.32 32.71 -26.15
C TYR A 494 -28.43 31.98 -25.13
N SER A 495 -27.97 32.68 -24.09
CA SER A 495 -27.06 32.17 -23.05
C SER A 495 -27.59 32.34 -21.62
N THR A 496 -28.77 32.92 -21.43
CA THR A 496 -29.37 33.14 -20.11
C THR A 496 -30.22 31.93 -19.70
N PHE A 497 -29.81 31.24 -18.64
CA PHE A 497 -30.52 30.09 -18.09
C PHE A 497 -30.74 30.26 -16.58
N ASP A 498 -31.93 29.89 -16.11
CA ASP A 498 -32.28 29.92 -14.69
C ASP A 498 -31.46 28.88 -13.90
N PHE A 499 -30.88 29.31 -12.77
CA PHE A 499 -30.18 28.42 -11.83
C PHE A 499 -31.11 27.40 -11.18
N HIS A 500 -32.39 27.71 -11.05
CA HIS A 500 -33.38 26.83 -10.43
C HIS A 500 -34.17 26.00 -11.44
N MET A 501 -33.73 25.96 -12.70
CA MET A 501 -34.35 25.15 -13.74
C MET A 501 -34.44 23.68 -13.32
N GLU A 502 -35.66 23.13 -13.40
CA GLU A 502 -35.93 21.73 -13.11
C GLU A 502 -35.55 20.83 -14.30
N PRO A 503 -35.09 19.58 -14.06
CA PRO A 503 -34.78 18.64 -15.12
C PRO A 503 -36.01 18.26 -15.96
N GLN A 504 -35.91 18.44 -17.27
CA GLN A 504 -36.89 18.01 -18.25
C GLN A 504 -36.61 16.56 -18.65
N ALA A 505 -37.56 15.66 -18.38
CA ALA A 505 -37.42 14.25 -18.72
C ALA A 505 -37.48 14.03 -20.24
N HIS A 506 -36.49 13.34 -20.79
CA HIS A 506 -36.49 12.89 -22.18
C HIS A 506 -37.05 11.46 -22.28
N PRO A 507 -38.06 11.20 -23.13
CA PRO A 507 -38.65 9.87 -23.24
C PRO A 507 -37.66 8.86 -23.81
N ALA A 508 -37.53 7.72 -23.13
CA ALA A 508 -36.67 6.61 -23.52
C ALA A 508 -37.02 6.08 -24.93
N GLY A 509 -36.00 5.83 -25.76
CA GLY A 509 -36.14 5.32 -27.12
C GLY A 509 -36.43 6.40 -28.19
N THR A 510 -36.61 7.67 -27.79
CA THR A 510 -36.81 8.77 -28.75
C THR A 510 -35.48 9.40 -29.18
N PRO A 511 -35.34 9.81 -30.45
CA PRO A 511 -34.13 10.48 -30.91
C PRO A 511 -33.92 11.80 -30.17
N ILE A 512 -32.67 12.18 -29.98
CA ILE A 512 -32.33 13.42 -29.28
C ILE A 512 -32.76 14.61 -30.12
N PRO A 513 -33.52 15.57 -29.56
CA PRO A 513 -33.98 16.73 -30.32
C PRO A 513 -32.80 17.61 -30.74
N VAL A 514 -32.73 17.95 -32.03
CA VAL A 514 -31.79 18.93 -32.57
C VAL A 514 -32.48 20.28 -32.60
N ASN A 515 -31.96 21.23 -31.84
CA ASN A 515 -32.46 22.59 -31.81
C ASN A 515 -31.80 23.39 -32.96
N GLU A 516 -32.62 23.72 -33.96
CA GLU A 516 -32.20 24.42 -35.19
C GLU A 516 -32.18 25.96 -35.06
N VAL A 517 -32.40 26.50 -33.86
CA VAL A 517 -32.38 27.95 -33.63
C VAL A 517 -31.02 28.53 -34.05
N LYS A 518 -31.09 29.52 -34.94
CA LYS A 518 -29.94 30.32 -35.36
C LYS A 518 -29.82 31.56 -34.50
N VAL A 519 -28.63 31.81 -33.96
CA VAL A 519 -28.40 32.92 -33.05
C VAL A 519 -28.10 34.22 -33.79
N LYS A 520 -28.55 35.34 -33.20
CA LYS A 520 -28.18 36.69 -33.63
C LYS A 520 -26.94 37.15 -32.88
N LEU A 521 -25.93 37.58 -33.63
CA LEU A 521 -24.73 38.20 -33.08
C LEU A 521 -25.00 39.65 -32.69
N LYS A 522 -24.24 40.14 -31.72
CA LYS A 522 -24.14 41.57 -31.40
C LYS A 522 -23.47 42.31 -32.57
N ASN A 523 -23.59 43.63 -32.58
CA ASN A 523 -22.84 44.44 -33.52
C ASN A 523 -21.33 44.22 -33.34
N PRO A 524 -20.54 44.18 -34.44
CA PRO A 524 -19.09 43.98 -34.38
C PRO A 524 -18.39 45.12 -33.60
N PRO A 525 -17.16 44.90 -33.09
CA PRO A 525 -16.26 43.78 -33.38
C PRO A 525 -16.56 42.52 -32.55
N TRP A 526 -16.47 41.36 -33.20
CA TRP A 526 -16.57 40.03 -32.57
C TRP A 526 -15.22 39.51 -32.11
N THR A 527 -15.23 38.56 -31.17
CA THR A 527 -14.01 37.89 -30.68
C THR A 527 -13.32 37.03 -31.74
N ARG A 528 -14.08 36.45 -32.67
CA ARG A 528 -13.58 35.67 -33.82
C ARG A 528 -14.28 36.07 -35.11
N ARG A 529 -13.64 35.72 -36.22
CA ARG A 529 -14.17 35.93 -37.57
C ARG A 529 -15.16 34.82 -37.94
N TRP A 530 -16.36 34.90 -37.37
CA TRP A 530 -17.41 33.93 -37.59
C TRP A 530 -17.87 33.85 -39.05
N GLU A 531 -17.65 34.89 -39.85
CA GLU A 531 -17.97 34.93 -41.27
C GLU A 531 -17.09 34.02 -42.15
N ILE A 532 -15.96 33.52 -41.62
CA ILE A 532 -15.11 32.54 -42.30
C ILE A 532 -15.35 31.12 -41.76
N SER A 533 -15.96 30.99 -40.58
CA SER A 533 -16.19 29.70 -39.96
C SER A 533 -17.36 28.97 -40.62
N SER A 534 -17.28 27.64 -40.66
CA SER A 534 -18.34 26.77 -41.21
C SER A 534 -19.53 26.57 -40.26
N CYS A 535 -19.77 27.51 -39.34
CA CYS A 535 -20.85 27.44 -38.35
C CYS A 535 -22.22 27.57 -39.03
N ARG A 536 -23.15 26.67 -38.72
CA ARG A 536 -24.52 26.64 -39.27
C ARG A 536 -25.55 27.29 -38.34
N GLY A 537 -25.23 27.45 -37.07
CA GLY A 537 -26.09 27.99 -36.02
C GLY A 537 -26.12 29.51 -35.91
N ILE A 538 -25.56 30.26 -36.87
CA ILE A 538 -25.59 31.73 -36.88
C ILE A 538 -26.53 32.20 -38.01
N GLU A 539 -27.38 33.19 -37.73
CA GLU A 539 -28.41 33.63 -38.69
C GLU A 539 -27.80 34.37 -39.89
N ASP A 540 -26.94 35.36 -39.66
CA ASP A 540 -26.30 36.14 -40.72
C ASP A 540 -24.97 36.73 -40.26
N THR A 541 -23.87 36.13 -40.72
CA THR A 541 -22.51 36.61 -40.45
C THR A 541 -22.01 37.60 -41.50
N TRP A 542 -22.52 37.54 -42.74
CA TRP A 542 -21.95 38.25 -43.87
C TRP A 542 -22.46 39.69 -43.97
N THR A 543 -23.75 39.94 -43.75
CA THR A 543 -24.26 41.32 -43.84
C THR A 543 -23.66 42.19 -42.73
N GLN A 544 -23.53 41.62 -41.52
CA GLN A 544 -23.02 42.27 -40.32
C GLN A 544 -21.49 42.46 -40.33
N ALA A 545 -20.75 41.73 -41.17
CA ALA A 545 -19.31 41.88 -41.29
C ALA A 545 -18.91 43.27 -41.81
N THR A 546 -17.86 43.88 -41.22
CA THR A 546 -17.42 45.22 -41.60
C THR A 546 -16.85 45.26 -43.03
N PRO A 547 -16.96 46.40 -43.76
CA PRO A 547 -16.39 46.54 -45.12
C PRO A 547 -14.88 46.27 -45.18
N TRP A 548 -14.15 46.45 -44.08
CA TRP A 548 -12.74 46.10 -43.99
C TRP A 548 -12.50 44.59 -44.04
N PHE A 549 -13.27 43.80 -43.28
CA PHE A 549 -13.16 42.34 -43.29
C PHE A 549 -13.61 41.73 -44.62
N LYS A 550 -14.67 42.27 -45.24
CA LYS A 550 -15.14 41.86 -46.57
C LYS A 550 -14.05 41.99 -47.64
N ARG A 551 -13.33 43.13 -47.66
CA ARG A 551 -12.21 43.36 -48.59
C ARG A 551 -11.01 42.43 -48.35
N LYS A 552 -10.81 41.95 -47.11
CA LYS A 552 -9.70 41.07 -46.76
C LYS A 552 -10.04 39.58 -46.89
N LEU A 553 -11.28 39.23 -47.21
CA LEU A 553 -11.74 37.83 -47.28
C LEU A 553 -10.84 36.97 -48.16
N HIS A 554 -10.52 37.40 -49.39
CA HIS A 554 -9.66 36.64 -50.32
C HIS A 554 -8.25 36.35 -49.78
N LYS A 555 -7.74 37.14 -48.82
CA LYS A 555 -6.45 36.88 -48.15
C LYS A 555 -6.55 35.90 -46.98
N THR A 556 -7.77 35.60 -46.52
CA THR A 556 -8.01 34.88 -45.27
C THR A 556 -8.90 33.64 -45.43
N LEU A 557 -9.65 33.55 -46.52
CA LEU A 557 -10.38 32.34 -46.88
C LEU A 557 -9.33 31.27 -47.17
N VAL A 558 -9.05 30.45 -46.18
CA VAL A 558 -8.18 29.29 -46.30
C VAL A 558 -8.80 28.42 -47.38
N ASN A 559 -8.01 28.01 -48.39
CA ASN A 559 -8.47 27.02 -49.34
C ASN A 559 -8.91 25.79 -48.54
N ASP A 560 -10.19 25.47 -48.64
CA ASP A 560 -10.86 24.37 -47.95
C ASP A 560 -10.45 23.03 -48.58
N TYR A 561 -9.14 22.74 -48.54
CA TYR A 561 -8.58 21.45 -48.90
C TYR A 561 -8.78 20.43 -47.78
N GLU A 562 -9.06 20.90 -46.56
CA GLU A 562 -9.25 20.07 -45.36
C GLU A 562 -10.43 19.12 -45.52
N LYS A 563 -11.56 19.55 -46.11
CA LYS A 563 -12.69 18.65 -46.43
C LYS A 563 -12.35 17.52 -47.43
N TYR A 564 -11.21 17.63 -48.12
CA TYR A 564 -10.71 16.62 -49.05
C TYR A 564 -9.50 15.85 -48.46
N ASP A 565 -9.04 16.20 -47.26
CA ASP A 565 -7.92 15.55 -46.60
C ASP A 565 -8.37 14.27 -45.88
N LEU A 566 -8.46 13.19 -46.65
CA LEU A 566 -8.81 11.86 -46.14
C LEU A 566 -7.85 11.36 -45.05
N ILE A 567 -6.60 11.85 -45.02
CA ILE A 567 -5.62 11.47 -44.00
C ILE A 567 -5.96 12.18 -42.67
N ALA A 568 -6.38 13.44 -42.73
CA ALA A 568 -6.89 14.15 -41.56
C ALA A 568 -8.14 13.46 -41.00
N ASP A 569 -9.10 13.10 -41.85
CA ASP A 569 -10.31 12.37 -41.46
C ASP A 569 -9.97 11.01 -40.82
N TYR A 570 -9.03 10.26 -41.39
CA TYR A 570 -8.59 8.99 -40.81
C TYR A 570 -7.90 9.15 -39.44
N ARG A 571 -7.17 10.25 -39.22
CA ARG A 571 -6.49 10.52 -37.94
C ARG A 571 -7.46 10.92 -36.83
N THR A 572 -8.53 11.63 -37.17
CA THR A 572 -9.51 12.16 -36.22
C THR A 572 -10.69 11.21 -35.98
N SER A 573 -11.06 10.40 -36.96
CA SER A 573 -12.15 9.42 -36.81
C SER A 573 -11.77 8.26 -35.88
N SER A 574 -12.69 7.87 -35.01
CA SER A 574 -12.62 6.59 -34.33
C SER A 574 -12.96 5.47 -35.31
N THR A 575 -12.18 4.40 -35.30
CA THR A 575 -12.55 3.20 -36.04
C THR A 575 -13.74 2.54 -35.35
N ARG A 576 -14.73 2.07 -36.13
CA ARG A 576 -15.85 1.30 -35.57
C ARG A 576 -15.41 0.08 -34.78
N GLU A 577 -14.26 -0.49 -35.14
CA GLU A 577 -13.62 -1.57 -34.38
C GLU A 577 -13.19 -1.12 -32.98
N HIS A 578 -12.58 0.07 -32.85
CA HIS A 578 -12.24 0.64 -31.54
C HIS A 578 -13.49 0.94 -30.72
N GLU A 579 -14.52 1.52 -31.33
CA GLU A 579 -15.80 1.79 -30.66
C GLU A 579 -16.42 0.50 -30.11
N ALA A 580 -16.48 -0.56 -30.93
CA ALA A 580 -17.00 -1.86 -30.52
C ALA A 580 -16.14 -2.49 -29.41
N PHE A 581 -14.81 -2.43 -29.55
CA PHE A 581 -13.88 -2.90 -28.54
C PHE A 581 -14.11 -2.20 -27.19
N VAL A 582 -14.17 -0.86 -27.18
CA VAL A 582 -14.38 -0.11 -25.93
C VAL A 582 -15.75 -0.38 -25.35
N GLN A 583 -16.81 -0.41 -26.16
CA GLN A 583 -18.15 -0.75 -25.68
C GLN A 583 -18.17 -2.15 -25.04
N SER A 584 -17.49 -3.15 -25.63
CA SER A 584 -17.39 -4.49 -25.06
C SER A 584 -16.66 -4.51 -23.71
N GLN A 585 -15.59 -3.72 -23.58
CA GLN A 585 -14.84 -3.56 -22.32
C GLN A 585 -15.72 -2.93 -21.24
N MET A 586 -16.47 -1.88 -21.58
CA MET A 586 -17.42 -1.23 -20.66
C MET A 586 -18.50 -2.21 -20.19
N GLN A 587 -19.09 -2.99 -21.10
CA GLN A 587 -20.09 -4.02 -20.75
C GLN A 587 -19.51 -5.12 -19.86
N LYS A 588 -18.28 -5.57 -20.14
CA LYS A 588 -17.58 -6.56 -19.33
C LYS A 588 -17.35 -6.03 -17.91
N PHE A 589 -16.82 -4.82 -17.78
CA PHE A 589 -16.56 -4.17 -16.49
C PHE A 589 -17.85 -4.03 -15.65
N GLU A 590 -18.96 -3.61 -16.26
CA GLU A 590 -20.26 -3.53 -15.59
C GLU A 590 -20.73 -4.90 -15.06
N ARG A 591 -20.68 -5.94 -15.90
CA ARG A 591 -21.09 -7.30 -15.52
C ARG A 591 -20.28 -7.84 -14.36
N GLU A 592 -18.95 -7.65 -14.38
CA GLU A 592 -18.07 -8.07 -13.30
C GLU A 592 -18.40 -7.37 -11.97
N ARG A 593 -18.64 -6.05 -12.00
CA ARG A 593 -18.98 -5.28 -10.80
C ARG A 593 -20.38 -5.58 -10.27
N HIS A 594 -21.35 -5.84 -11.15
CA HIS A 594 -22.70 -6.28 -10.76
C HIS A 594 -22.68 -7.68 -10.15
N ALA A 595 -21.93 -8.61 -10.75
CA ALA A 595 -21.74 -9.97 -10.22
C ALA A 595 -21.04 -9.97 -8.85
N ALA A 596 -20.08 -9.06 -8.64
CA ALA A 596 -19.44 -8.84 -7.35
C ALA A 596 -20.34 -8.14 -6.30
N GLY A 597 -21.54 -7.70 -6.67
CA GLY A 597 -22.49 -7.04 -5.77
C GLY A 597 -22.06 -5.64 -5.31
N LEU A 598 -21.05 -5.04 -5.94
CA LEU A 598 -20.50 -3.74 -5.53
C LEU A 598 -21.48 -2.59 -5.82
N THR A 599 -22.28 -2.71 -6.88
CA THR A 599 -23.16 -1.65 -7.38
C THR A 599 -24.08 -2.19 -8.47
N ARG A 600 -25.23 -1.52 -8.68
CA ARG A 600 -26.20 -1.82 -9.75
C ARG A 600 -26.24 -0.73 -10.84
N ARG A 601 -25.35 0.27 -10.76
CA ARG A 601 -25.31 1.39 -11.72
C ARG A 601 -24.83 0.91 -13.08
N ARG A 602 -25.45 1.43 -14.15
CA ARG A 602 -25.00 1.25 -15.54
C ARG A 602 -24.22 2.49 -15.97
N ILE A 603 -23.09 2.28 -16.63
CA ILE A 603 -22.23 3.30 -17.24
C ILE A 603 -22.70 3.54 -18.69
N LEU A 604 -22.99 2.47 -19.42
CA LEU A 604 -23.53 2.46 -20.76
C LEU A 604 -25.02 2.84 -20.72
N LYS A 605 -25.30 4.06 -21.15
CA LYS A 605 -26.62 4.67 -21.24
C LYS A 605 -26.73 5.35 -22.60
N SER A 606 -27.82 5.08 -23.30
CA SER A 606 -28.22 5.82 -24.49
C SER A 606 -29.71 6.08 -24.38
N ALA A 607 -30.10 7.34 -24.30
CA ALA A 607 -31.49 7.75 -24.20
C ALA A 607 -32.27 7.33 -25.45
N ALA A 608 -31.64 7.39 -26.64
CA ALA A 608 -32.25 6.98 -27.90
C ALA A 608 -32.27 5.45 -28.13
N SER A 609 -31.33 4.70 -27.54
CA SER A 609 -31.24 3.24 -27.76
C SER A 609 -31.83 2.41 -26.61
N TYR A 610 -32.43 3.06 -25.60
CA TYR A 610 -33.06 2.39 -24.47
C TYR A 610 -34.32 1.65 -24.98
N LYS A 611 -34.34 0.32 -24.79
CA LYS A 611 -35.51 -0.53 -25.02
C LYS A 611 -36.22 -0.83 -23.73
#